data_AF-A0A7W1TS28-F1
#
_entry.id   AF-A0A7W1TS28-F1
#
_cell.length_a   1.000
_cell.length_b   1.000
_cell.length_c   1.000
_cell.angle_alpha   90.00
_cell.angle_beta   90.00
_cell.angle_gamma   90.00
#
_symmetry.space_group_name_H-M   'P 1'
#
loop_
_entity.id
_entity.type
_entity.pdbx_description
1 polymer ?
#
loop_
_entity_poly.entity_id
_entity_poly.type
_entity_poly.pdbx_seq_one_letter_code
_entity_poly.pdbx_strand_id
1 'polypeptide(L)'
;MELEGKWEPADTLTITQIEQCQWQPYTLGERKLLRQTNWYFDTPEHALRQNKYALRLRNENGELIVTLKGPNQGSAGIHQRLEEEAHTT
;
A
#
# COMPACT_ATOMS: atom_id res chain seq x y z
N MET A 1 -11.37 6.69 -3.33
CA MET A 1 -10.99 5.83 -4.48
C MET A 1 -9.48 5.87 -4.62
N GLU A 2 -8.80 4.72 -4.48
CA GLU A 2 -7.35 4.55 -4.66
C GLU A 2 -7.05 4.10 -6.10
N LEU A 3 -5.99 4.66 -6.70
CA LEU A 3 -5.39 4.20 -7.96
C LEU A 3 -3.87 4.08 -7.74
N GLU A 4 -3.33 2.87 -7.81
CA GLU A 4 -1.90 2.60 -7.62
C GLU A 4 -1.34 1.72 -8.75
N GLY A 5 -0.10 1.97 -9.15
CA GLY A 5 0.67 1.07 -10.01
C GLY A 5 1.61 0.23 -9.16
N LYS A 6 1.61 -1.08 -9.39
CA LYS A 6 2.48 -2.03 -8.69
C LYS A 6 3.29 -2.85 -9.68
N TRP A 7 4.59 -2.86 -9.47
CA TRP A 7 5.55 -3.62 -10.26
C TRP A 7 6.32 -4.57 -9.35
N GLU A 8 6.46 -5.81 -9.79
CA GLU A 8 7.37 -6.78 -9.21
C GLU A 8 8.58 -6.85 -10.13
N PRO A 9 9.76 -6.35 -9.70
CA PRO A 9 10.94 -6.41 -10.54
C PRO A 9 11.38 -7.86 -10.72
N ALA A 10 11.85 -8.21 -11.92
CA ALA A 10 12.33 -9.55 -12.22
C ALA A 10 13.58 -9.94 -11.42
N ASP A 11 14.37 -8.93 -11.03
CA ASP A 11 15.57 -9.05 -10.21
C ASP A 11 15.47 -8.18 -8.95
N THR A 12 16.34 -8.44 -7.96
CA THR A 12 16.44 -7.61 -6.76
C THR A 12 16.84 -6.18 -7.13
N LEU A 13 15.91 -5.24 -7.00
CA LEU A 13 16.19 -3.80 -7.06
C LEU A 13 16.69 -3.30 -5.71
N THR A 14 17.79 -2.55 -5.73
CA THR A 14 18.28 -1.80 -4.59
C THR A 14 17.73 -0.37 -4.59
N ILE A 15 17.64 0.23 -3.41
CA ILE A 15 17.25 1.64 -3.27
C ILE A 15 18.19 2.54 -4.09
N THR A 16 19.49 2.26 -4.07
CA THR A 16 20.50 3.01 -4.84
C THR A 16 20.21 3.00 -6.34
N GLN A 17 19.81 1.87 -6.92
CA GLN A 17 19.47 1.79 -8.34
C GLN A 17 18.25 2.65 -8.68
N ILE A 18 17.24 2.69 -7.79
CA ILE A 18 16.06 3.54 -7.96
C ILE A 18 16.44 5.02 -7.89
N GLU A 19 17.28 5.40 -6.91
CA GLU A 19 17.78 6.77 -6.75
C GLU A 19 18.59 7.24 -7.97
N GLN A 20 19.23 6.32 -8.70
CA GLN A 20 20.04 6.59 -9.89
C GLN A 20 19.26 6.60 -11.21
N CYS A 21 17.96 6.29 -11.21
CA CYS A 21 17.15 6.36 -12.42
C CYS A 21 17.07 7.78 -13.02
N GLN A 22 16.76 7.87 -14.31
CA GLN A 22 16.47 9.14 -14.96
C GLN A 22 15.06 9.60 -14.58
N TRP A 23 14.98 10.52 -13.64
CA TRP A 23 13.71 11.03 -13.12
C TRP A 23 13.15 12.23 -13.89
N GLN A 24 13.90 12.82 -14.83
CA GLN A 24 13.46 14.03 -15.53
C GLN A 24 12.08 13.83 -16.21
N PRO A 25 11.17 14.82 -16.14
CA PRO A 25 11.37 16.18 -15.61
C PRO A 25 11.18 16.29 -14.08
N TYR A 26 10.93 15.19 -13.38
CA TYR A 26 10.76 15.16 -11.94
C TYR A 26 12.11 15.15 -11.21
N THR A 27 12.09 15.54 -9.94
CA THR A 27 13.23 15.43 -9.02
C THR A 27 12.82 14.57 -7.84
N LEU A 28 13.68 13.62 -7.45
CA LEU A 28 13.44 12.81 -6.28
C LEU A 28 13.57 13.66 -5.01
N GLY A 29 12.63 13.55 -4.08
CA GLY A 29 12.69 14.23 -2.79
C GLY A 29 13.72 13.59 -1.84
N GLU A 30 13.86 14.18 -0.65
CA GLU A 30 14.65 13.58 0.42
C GLU A 30 14.11 12.18 0.78
N ARG A 31 15.01 11.21 0.90
CA ARG A 31 14.65 9.85 1.34
C ARG A 31 14.18 9.87 2.78
N LYS A 32 12.98 9.34 3.02
CA LYS A 32 12.43 9.08 4.35
C LYS A 32 12.33 7.57 4.59
N LEU A 33 12.83 7.12 5.73
CA LEU A 33 12.62 5.74 6.20
C LEU A 33 11.45 5.75 7.18
N LEU A 34 10.35 5.11 6.80
CA LEU A 34 9.16 4.96 7.64
C LEU A 34 9.03 3.51 8.05
N ARG A 35 8.96 3.25 9.36
CA ARG A 35 8.65 1.90 9.86
C ARG A 35 7.15 1.77 9.97
N GLN A 36 6.59 0.81 9.23
CA GLN A 36 5.18 0.47 9.29
C GLN A 36 5.01 -0.92 9.91
N THR A 37 4.11 -1.04 10.88
CA THR A 37 3.61 -2.34 11.36
C THR A 37 2.16 -2.48 10.95
N ASN A 38 1.80 -3.59 10.32
CA ASN A 38 0.46 -3.81 9.79
C ASN A 38 -0.16 -5.04 10.44
N TRP A 39 -1.33 -4.89 11.03
CA TRP A 39 -2.18 -5.98 11.50
C TRP A 39 -3.40 -6.08 10.60
N TYR A 40 -3.73 -7.30 10.18
CA TYR A 40 -4.91 -7.58 9.35
C TYR A 40 -5.94 -8.32 10.20
N PHE A 41 -7.20 -7.94 10.01
CA PHE A 41 -8.33 -8.50 10.74
C PHE A 41 -9.30 -9.14 9.75
N ASP A 42 -9.80 -10.30 10.11
CA ASP A 42 -10.86 -11.01 9.40
C ASP A 42 -11.62 -11.89 10.41
N THR A 43 -12.74 -12.46 9.99
CA THR A 43 -13.44 -13.47 10.79
C THR A 43 -12.72 -14.82 10.71
N PRO A 44 -12.99 -15.77 11.63
CA PRO A 44 -12.47 -17.14 11.52
C PRO A 44 -12.81 -17.82 10.19
N GLU A 45 -13.96 -17.47 9.60
CA GLU A 45 -14.43 -17.98 8.30
C GLU A 45 -13.85 -17.23 7.10
N HIS A 46 -13.03 -16.19 7.33
CA HIS A 46 -12.45 -15.32 6.30
C HIS A 46 -13.48 -14.55 5.46
N ALA A 47 -14.55 -14.06 6.09
CA ALA A 47 -15.64 -13.40 5.38
C ALA A 47 -15.19 -12.19 4.56
N LEU A 48 -14.24 -11.38 5.04
CA LEU A 48 -13.73 -10.22 4.28
C LEU A 48 -12.95 -10.69 3.06
N ARG A 49 -12.01 -11.61 3.25
CA ARG A 49 -11.21 -12.16 2.14
C ARG A 49 -12.08 -12.82 1.07
N GLN A 50 -13.10 -13.58 1.46
CA GLN A 50 -14.03 -14.21 0.52
C GLN A 50 -14.72 -13.17 -0.37
N ASN A 51 -15.05 -12.01 0.21
CA ASN A 51 -15.66 -10.87 -0.49
C ASN A 51 -14.63 -9.90 -1.10
N LYS A 52 -13.34 -10.25 -1.10
CA LYS A 52 -12.22 -9.44 -1.64
C LYS A 52 -12.02 -8.09 -0.92
N TYR A 53 -12.37 -8.02 0.36
CA TYR A 53 -12.05 -6.91 1.25
C TYR A 53 -10.84 -7.24 2.13
N ALA A 54 -10.18 -6.21 2.64
CA ALA A 54 -9.16 -6.30 3.68
C ALA A 54 -9.30 -5.16 4.69
N LEU A 55 -9.37 -5.50 5.98
CA LEU A 55 -9.32 -4.54 7.08
C LEU A 55 -7.91 -4.56 7.70
N ARG A 56 -7.29 -3.39 7.79
CA ARG A 56 -5.91 -3.23 8.27
C ARG A 56 -5.83 -2.15 9.33
N LEU A 57 -5.12 -2.42 10.43
CA LEU A 57 -4.57 -1.40 11.31
C LEU A 57 -3.08 -1.23 10.99
N ARG A 58 -2.69 -0.02 10.60
CA ARG A 58 -1.28 0.36 10.37
C ARG A 58 -0.82 1.25 11.51
N ASN A 59 0.28 0.88 12.16
CA ASN A 59 1.08 1.80 12.97
C ASN A 59 2.22 2.33 12.12
N GLU A 60 2.24 3.65 11.92
CA GLU A 60 3.31 4.38 11.27
C GLU A 60 3.88 5.40 12.27
N ASN A 61 5.10 5.16 12.77
CA ASN A 61 5.77 6.03 13.74
C ASN A 61 4.93 6.44 14.97
N GLY A 62 4.05 5.55 15.44
CA GLY A 62 3.18 5.81 16.60
C GLY A 62 1.77 6.28 16.23
N GLU A 63 1.54 6.69 14.98
CA GLU A 63 0.20 7.00 14.49
C GLU A 63 -0.52 5.74 14.04
N LEU A 64 -1.77 5.60 14.45
CA LEU A 64 -2.61 4.45 14.14
C LEU A 64 -3.67 4.83 13.11
N ILE A 65 -3.67 4.08 12.02
CA ILE A 65 -4.57 4.28 10.87
C ILE A 65 -5.31 2.98 10.61
N VAL A 66 -6.63 3.02 10.65
CA VAL A 66 -7.49 1.91 10.21
C VAL A 66 -7.84 2.13 8.75
N THR A 67 -7.62 1.12 7.92
CA THR A 67 -7.92 1.14 6.48
C THR A 67 -8.86 -0.02 6.14
N LEU A 68 -9.95 0.25 5.43
CA LEU A 68 -10.74 -0.76 4.73
C LEU A 68 -10.45 -0.65 3.22
N LYS A 69 -9.86 -1.70 2.64
CA LYS A 69 -9.67 -1.82 1.19
C LYS A 69 -10.72 -2.75 0.60
N GLY A 70 -11.38 -2.30 -0.47
CA GLY A 70 -12.35 -3.09 -1.21
C GLY A 70 -11.76 -3.93 -2.34
N PRO A 71 -12.62 -4.59 -3.14
CA PRO A 71 -12.21 -5.36 -4.29
C PRO A 71 -11.43 -4.53 -5.30
N ASN A 72 -10.36 -5.10 -5.84
CA ASN A 72 -9.59 -4.48 -6.91
C ASN A 72 -10.29 -4.66 -8.26
N GLN A 73 -10.47 -3.56 -8.98
CA GLN A 73 -11.04 -3.51 -10.33
C GLN A 73 -9.99 -3.19 -11.41
N GLY A 74 -8.74 -2.92 -11.01
CA GLY A 74 -7.66 -2.61 -11.94
C GLY A 74 -7.11 -3.83 -12.68
N SER A 75 -6.28 -3.59 -13.70
CA SER A 75 -5.66 -4.62 -14.54
C SER A 75 -4.21 -4.25 -14.90
N ALA A 76 -3.42 -5.22 -15.36
CA ALA A 76 -2.05 -5.02 -15.85
C ALA A 76 -1.11 -4.27 -14.86
N GLY A 77 -1.12 -4.67 -13.59
CA GLY A 77 -0.32 -4.05 -12.53
C GLY A 77 -0.90 -2.75 -11.97
N ILE A 78 -2.00 -2.25 -12.54
CA ILE A 78 -2.77 -1.15 -11.95
C ILE A 78 -3.79 -1.74 -10.99
N HIS A 79 -3.84 -1.23 -9.77
CA HIS A 79 -4.92 -1.47 -8.83
C HIS A 79 -5.82 -0.23 -8.75
N GLN A 80 -7.13 -0.48 -8.76
CA GLN A 80 -8.16 0.53 -8.60
C GLN A 80 -9.21 -0.02 -7.64
N ARG A 81 -9.41 0.63 -6.49
CA ARG A 81 -10.30 0.11 -5.44
C ARG A 81 -10.94 1.21 -4.60
N LEU A 82 -12.02 0.86 -3.92
CA LEU A 82 -12.50 1.64 -2.77
C LEU A 82 -11.47 1.50 -1.64
N GLU A 83 -11.12 2.61 -1.03
CA GLU A 83 -10.27 2.66 0.15
C GLU A 83 -10.75 3.79 1.03
N GLU A 84 -10.98 3.46 2.30
CA GLU A 84 -11.38 4.39 3.35
C GLU A 84 -10.36 4.27 4.49
N GLU A 85 -9.82 5.40 4.93
CA GLU A 85 -8.87 5.50 6.04
C GLU A 85 -9.46 6.34 7.18
N ALA A 86 -9.24 5.91 8.42
CA ALA A 86 -9.59 6.63 9.63
C ALA A 86 -8.42 6.64 10.60
N HIS A 87 -8.08 7.81 11.14
CA HIS A 87 -7.07 7.97 12.18
C HIS A 87 -7.71 7.68 13.55
N THR A 88 -7.08 6.85 14.37
CA THR A 88 -7.55 6.64 15.73
C THR A 88 -6.93 7.71 16.63
N THR A 89 -7.76 8.64 17.08
CA THR A 89 -7.41 9.67 18.09
C THR A 89 -7.11 9.07 19.45
#